data_AF-A0A451AEB8-F1
#
_entry.id   AF-A0A451AEB8-F1
#
_cell.length_a   1.000
_cell.length_b   1.000
_cell.length_c   1.000
_cell.angle_alpha   90.00
_cell.angle_beta   90.00
_cell.angle_gamma   90.00
#
_symmetry.space_group_name_H-M   'P 1'
#
loop_
_entity.id
_entity.type
_entity.pdbx_description
1 polymer ?
#
loop_
_entity_poly.entity_id
_entity_poly.type
_entity_poly.pdbx_seq_one_letter_code
_entity_poly.pdbx_strand_id
1 'polypeptide(L)' 'MYWDVRIVKPKPDYKLYVELEDGRKGIFDVRPYLDKGMFRKLKNISYFNQVHVLFGAITWPHELAP' A
#
# COMPACT_ATOMS: atom_id res chain seq x y z
N MET A 1 9.14 -12.37 7.62
CA MET A 1 8.97 -12.13 9.07
C MET A 1 7.48 -12.17 9.39
N TYR A 2 7.07 -12.28 10.66
CA TYR A 2 5.64 -12.39 10.99
C TYR A 2 4.83 -11.12 10.63
N TRP A 3 5.53 -10.01 10.37
CA TRP A 3 4.97 -8.74 9.92
C TRP A 3 5.02 -8.52 8.41
N ASP A 4 5.51 -9.50 7.63
CA ASP A 4 5.49 -9.38 6.18
C ASP A 4 4.05 -9.31 5.70
N VAL A 5 3.79 -8.42 4.76
CA VAL A 5 2.50 -8.34 4.08
C VAL A 5 2.41 -9.51 3.11
N ARG A 6 1.36 -10.31 3.26
CA ARG A 6 1.04 -11.43 2.38
C ARG A 6 0.06 -11.03 1.29
N ILE A 7 -0.96 -10.26 1.66
CA ILE A 7 -2.02 -9.82 0.76
C ILE A 7 -2.20 -8.32 0.91
N VAL A 8 -2.22 -7.61 -0.21
CA VAL A 8 -2.71 -6.24 -0.28
C VAL A 8 -3.75 -6.12 -1.39
N LYS A 9 -4.85 -5.41 -1.13
CA LYS A 9 -5.87 -5.10 -2.12
C LYS A 9 -6.28 -3.64 -2.01
N PRO A 10 -6.28 -2.87 -3.11
CA PRO A 10 -6.80 -1.51 -3.09
C PRO A 10 -8.31 -1.53 -2.87
N LYS A 11 -8.81 -0.51 -2.18
CA LYS A 11 -10.21 -0.24 -1.90
C LYS A 11 -10.54 1.22 -2.22
N PRO A 12 -11.83 1.55 -2.42
CA PRO A 12 -12.27 2.93 -2.55
C PRO A 12 -11.78 3.82 -1.39
N ASP A 13 -11.74 5.13 -1.64
CA ASP A 13 -11.31 6.15 -0.67
C ASP A 13 -9.86 6.01 -0.18
N TYR A 14 -8.95 5.55 -1.05
CA TYR A 14 -7.53 5.38 -0.74
C TYR A 14 -7.28 4.47 0.46
N LYS A 15 -8.06 3.39 0.56
CA LYS A 15 -7.91 2.37 1.59
C LYS A 15 -7.22 1.14 1.02
N LEU A 16 -6.47 0.45 1.87
CA LEU A 16 -5.86 -0.83 1.55
C LEU A 16 -6.39 -1.88 2.50
N TYR A 17 -6.86 -3.00 1.97
CA TYR A 17 -7.00 -4.20 2.77
C TYR A 17 -5.65 -4.91 2.82
N VAL A 18 -5.18 -5.22 4.02
CA VAL A 18 -3.86 -5.82 4.27
C VAL A 18 -4.03 -7.07 5.10
N GLU A 19 -3.33 -8.15 4.73
CA GLU A 19 -3.12 -9.33 5.57
C GLU A 19 -1.62 -9.56 5.75
N LEU A 20 -1.21 -9.84 6.99
CA LEU A 20 0.16 -10.20 7.35
C LEU A 20 0.31 -11.72 7.42
N GLU A 21 1.56 -12.19 7.42
CA GLU A 21 1.89 -13.62 7.56
C GLU A 21 1.34 -14.24 8.86
N ASP A 22 1.26 -13.49 9.96
CA ASP A 22 0.69 -13.97 11.23
C ASP A 22 -0.86 -14.03 11.26
N GLY A 23 -1.51 -13.75 10.13
CA GLY A 23 -2.96 -13.78 10.00
C GLY A 23 -3.67 -12.51 10.48
N ARG A 24 -2.95 -11.53 11.06
CA ARG A 24 -3.53 -10.19 11.31
C ARG A 24 -3.94 -9.55 9.99
N LYS A 25 -5.10 -8.91 10.01
CA LYS A 25 -5.67 -8.26 8.84
C LYS A 25 -6.46 -7.02 9.22
N GLY A 26 -6.56 -6.08 8.29
CA GLY A 26 -7.27 -4.84 8.54
C GLY A 26 -7.33 -3.91 7.34
N ILE A 27 -7.96 -2.76 7.57
CA ILE A 27 -8.00 -1.65 6.62
C ILE A 27 -6.98 -0.60 7.05
N PHE A 28 -6.06 -0.28 6.15
CA PHE A 28 -5.13 0.81 6.28
C PHE A 28 -5.62 2.01 5.46
N ASP A 29 -5.85 3.14 6.13
CA ASP A 29 -6.28 4.39 5.49
C ASP A 29 -5.07 5.23 5.08
N VAL A 30 -4.89 5.42 3.77
CA VAL A 30 -3.74 6.13 3.21
C VAL A 30 -3.97 7.64 3.13
N ARG A 31 -5.22 8.11 3.28
CA ARG A 31 -5.59 9.53 3.14
C ARG A 31 -4.75 10.48 4.00
N PRO A 32 -4.43 10.18 5.29
CA PRO A 32 -3.61 11.05 6.12
C PRO A 32 -2.18 11.30 5.62
N TYR A 33 -1.73 10.50 4.64
CA TYR A 33 -0.38 10.55 4.07
C TYR A 33 -0.34 11.18 2.68
N LEU A 34 -1.47 11.31 1.98
CA LEU A 34 -1.50 11.73 0.57
C LEU A 34 -0.89 13.11 0.31
N ASP A 35 -0.82 13.99 1.31
CA ASP A 35 -0.21 15.31 1.18
C ASP A 35 1.29 15.34 1.53
N LYS A 36 1.84 14.24 2.04
CA LYS A 36 3.21 14.14 2.56
C LYS A 36 4.16 13.63 1.48
N GLY A 37 5.10 14.48 1.06
CA GLY A 37 6.29 14.11 0.28
C GLY A 37 6.00 13.14 -0.88
N MET A 38 6.66 11.98 -0.85
CA MET A 38 6.61 10.93 -1.88
C MET A 38 5.20 10.32 -2.09
N PHE A 39 4.31 10.39 -1.10
CA PHE A 39 2.97 9.81 -1.19
C PHE A 39 1.98 10.62 -2.02
N ARG A 40 2.34 11.83 -2.47
CA ARG A 40 1.47 12.65 -3.33
C ARG A 40 1.10 11.95 -4.64
N LYS A 41 1.97 11.07 -5.16
CA LYS A 41 1.69 10.27 -6.37
C LYS A 41 0.49 9.34 -6.17
N LEU A 42 0.25 8.89 -4.94
CA LEU A 42 -0.87 8.02 -4.60
C LEU A 42 -2.23 8.71 -4.74
N LYS A 43 -2.29 10.04 -4.89
CA LYS A 43 -3.54 10.74 -5.23
C LYS A 43 -4.08 10.33 -6.61
N ASN A 44 -3.21 9.91 -7.53
CA ASN A 44 -3.66 9.33 -8.79
C ASN A 44 -4.22 7.93 -8.51
N ILE A 45 -5.54 7.77 -8.64
CA ILE A 45 -6.25 6.52 -8.34
C ILE A 45 -5.75 5.35 -9.20
N SER A 46 -5.47 5.60 -10.49
CA SER A 46 -4.93 4.56 -11.38
C SER A 46 -3.54 4.10 -10.96
N TYR A 47 -2.73 5.00 -10.38
CA TYR A 47 -1.45 4.63 -9.78
C TYR A 47 -1.65 3.90 -8.44
N PHE A 48 -2.49 4.42 -7.55
CA PHE A 48 -2.84 3.79 -6.27
C PHE A 48 -3.30 2.33 -6.43
N ASN A 49 -4.09 2.05 -7.47
CA ASN A 49 -4.61 0.71 -7.74
C ASN A 49 -3.55 -0.29 -8.23
N GLN A 50 -2.33 0.15 -8.55
CA GLN A 50 -1.21 -0.73 -8.93
C GLN A 50 -0.42 -1.27 -7.73
N VAL A 51 -0.97 -1.09 -6.53
CA VAL A 51 -0.38 -1.62 -5.29
C VAL A 51 -0.18 -3.13 -5.38
N HIS A 52 0.98 -3.59 -4.93
CA HIS A 52 1.32 -5.01 -4.86
C HIS A 52 2.25 -5.27 -3.66
N VAL A 53 2.52 -6.54 -3.40
CA VAL A 53 3.51 -6.96 -2.40
C VAL A 53 4.85 -7.18 -3.10
N LEU A 54 5.91 -6.58 -2.57
CA LEU A 54 7.29 -6.84 -2.99
C LEU A 54 8.17 -7.01 -1.74
N PHE A 55 8.88 -8.13 -1.62
CA PHE A 55 9.72 -8.47 -0.45
C PHE A 55 9.03 -8.29 0.91
N GLY A 56 7.73 -8.62 1.00
CA GLY A 56 6.94 -8.49 2.23
C GLY A 56 6.47 -7.07 2.55
N ALA A 57 6.70 -6.09 1.67
CA ALA A 57 6.25 -4.70 1.82
C ALA A 57 5.13 -4.35 0.83
N ILE A 58 4.32 -3.35 1.21
CA ILE A 58 3.36 -2.71 0.30
C ILE A 58 4.16 -1.80 -0.64
N THR A 59 4.01 -1.99 -1.94
CA THR A 59 4.82 -1.30 -2.95
C THR A 59 3.95 -0.83 -4.10
N TRP A 60 4.35 0.29 -4.70
CA TRP A 60 3.82 0.75 -5.98
C TRP A 60 4.91 0.72 -7.05
N PRO A 61 4.54 0.50 -8.33
CA PRO A 61 5.50 0.53 -9.41
C PRO A 61 6.24 1.87 -9.46
N HIS A 62 7.53 1.83 -9.81
CA HIS A 62 8.44 2.99 -9.86
C HIS A 62 8.92 3.54 -8.50
N GLU A 63 8.75 2.82 -7.39
CA GLU A 63 9.56 3.04 -6.17
C GLU A 63 10.96 2.39 -6.28
N LEU A 64 11.71 2.86 -7.27
CA LEU A 64 13.18 2.84 -7.23
C LEU A 64 13.59 4.24 -7.67
N ALA A 65 13.71 5.15 -6.71
CA ALA A 65 14.57 6.30 -6.95
C ALA A 65 16.01 5.76 -7.06
N PRO A 66 16.80 6.18 -8.06
CA PRO A 66 18.23 5.87 -8.10
C PRO A 66 18.97 6.41 -6.88
#